data_AF-A0A2A5DL83-F1
#
_entry.id   AF-A0A2A5DL83-F1
#
_cell.length_a   1.000
_cell.length_b   1.000
_cell.length_c   1.000
_cell.angle_alpha   90.00
_cell.angle_beta   90.00
_cell.angle_gamma   90.00
#
_symmetry.space_group_name_H-M   'P 1'
#
loop_
_entity.id
_entity.type
_entity.pdbx_description
1 polymer ?
#
loop_
_entity_poly.entity_id
_entity_poly.type
_entity_poly.pdbx_seq_one_letter_code
_entity_poly.pdbx_strand_id
1 'polypeptide(L)'
;MQKDANGFFDGDCSYLSYFTDWYRTVKLLIHEGRHQYDSLILKKLHMMPKWYFEGIAEYYSQHKWVNKKLTMGELHHEVNFSLYYIKSLVRKGKMKNIEDFLSNHLQDIQFNYYHNTWAFIYFLKKSEYANGFKKWEVEMINRNISKPFSIKSTFMKFVTKDFNSFNNKYKAKLKEWSSLSPRNIRKKKIRY
;
A
#
# COMPACT_ATOMS: atom_id res chain seq x y z
N MET A 1 21.32 -1.19 7.02
CA MET A 1 20.93 -2.45 6.34
C MET A 1 19.98 -3.21 7.25
N GLN A 2 18.72 -3.34 6.86
CA GLN A 2 17.76 -4.21 7.57
C GLN A 2 18.06 -5.65 7.14
N LYS A 3 18.73 -6.42 8.00
CA LYS A 3 19.36 -7.72 7.65
C LYS A 3 18.39 -8.85 7.26
N ASP A 4 17.07 -8.63 7.34
CA ASP A 4 16.05 -9.68 7.17
C ASP A 4 14.96 -9.34 6.12
N ALA A 5 15.22 -8.39 5.22
CA ALA A 5 14.25 -8.03 4.18
C ALA A 5 14.37 -8.99 2.98
N ASN A 6 13.23 -9.56 2.55
CA ASN A 6 13.17 -10.45 1.37
C ASN A 6 13.33 -9.70 0.04
N GLY A 7 13.36 -8.37 0.07
CA GLY A 7 13.63 -7.48 -1.04
C GLY A 7 13.94 -6.08 -0.52
N PHE A 8 14.72 -5.31 -1.27
CA PHE A 8 15.07 -3.94 -0.92
C PHE A 8 15.58 -3.16 -2.12
N PHE A 9 15.07 -1.95 -2.32
CA PHE A 9 15.64 -0.95 -3.21
C PHE A 9 16.55 0.01 -2.43
N ASP A 10 17.82 0.10 -2.81
CA ASP A 10 18.83 0.90 -2.10
C ASP A 10 18.95 2.36 -2.58
N GLY A 11 18.24 2.71 -3.65
CA GLY A 11 18.34 4.01 -4.32
C GLY A 11 18.92 3.93 -5.72
N ASP A 12 19.61 2.84 -6.05
CA ASP A 12 20.22 2.59 -7.36
C ASP A 12 19.70 1.26 -7.96
N CYS A 13 19.65 0.21 -7.15
CA CYS A 13 19.27 -1.13 -7.58
C CYS A 13 18.33 -1.84 -6.61
N SER A 14 17.54 -2.78 -7.16
CA SER A 14 16.61 -3.62 -6.41
C SER A 14 17.22 -5.00 -6.16
N TYR A 15 17.30 -5.40 -4.89
CA TYR A 15 17.68 -6.75 -4.48
C TYR A 15 16.45 -7.54 -4.08
N LEU A 16 16.37 -8.81 -4.48
CA LEU A 16 15.18 -9.65 -4.32
C LEU A 16 15.58 -11.08 -3.94
N SER A 17 14.90 -11.63 -2.94
CA SER A 17 14.96 -13.07 -2.66
C SER A 17 14.11 -13.83 -3.65
N TYR A 18 14.64 -14.95 -4.16
CA TYR A 18 13.86 -15.87 -4.98
C TYR A 18 12.99 -16.77 -4.10
N PHE A 19 11.70 -16.82 -4.41
CA PHE A 19 10.77 -17.79 -3.84
C PHE A 19 10.38 -18.82 -4.90
N THR A 20 10.24 -20.08 -4.47
CA THR A 20 9.65 -21.15 -5.30
C THR A 20 8.19 -20.89 -5.67
N ASP A 21 7.54 -19.96 -4.95
CA ASP A 21 6.24 -19.40 -5.28
C ASP A 21 6.42 -18.21 -6.25
N TRP A 22 6.17 -18.47 -7.54
CA TRP A 22 6.22 -17.48 -8.62
C TRP A 22 5.49 -16.18 -8.28
N TYR A 23 4.30 -16.28 -7.68
CA TYR A 23 3.49 -15.10 -7.37
C TYR A 23 4.20 -14.18 -6.38
N ARG A 24 4.87 -14.74 -5.36
CA ARG A 24 5.61 -13.95 -4.37
C ARG A 24 6.85 -13.31 -4.99
N THR A 25 7.58 -14.04 -5.82
CA THR A 25 8.75 -13.50 -6.53
C THR A 25 8.36 -12.33 -7.42
N VAL A 26 7.30 -12.46 -8.24
CA VAL A 26 6.81 -11.37 -9.09
C VAL A 26 6.23 -10.23 -8.26
N LYS A 27 5.53 -10.51 -7.16
CA LYS A 27 5.06 -9.47 -6.23
C LYS A 27 6.22 -8.62 -5.73
N LEU A 28 7.31 -9.24 -5.25
CA LEU A 28 8.49 -8.51 -4.78
C LEU A 28 9.16 -7.71 -5.90
N LEU A 29 9.30 -8.29 -7.09
CA LEU A 29 9.85 -7.59 -8.24
C LEU A 29 9.04 -6.33 -8.58
N ILE A 30 7.71 -6.42 -8.60
CA ILE A 30 6.84 -5.27 -8.86
C ILE A 30 6.90 -4.26 -7.70
N HIS A 31 6.98 -4.73 -6.45
CA HIS A 31 7.07 -3.87 -5.26
C HIS A 31 8.36 -3.03 -5.27
N GLU A 32 9.53 -3.65 -5.37
CA GLU A 32 10.80 -2.92 -5.39
C GLU A 32 10.97 -2.15 -6.71
N GLY A 33 10.52 -2.70 -7.83
CA GLY A 33 10.51 -2.00 -9.11
C GLY A 33 9.64 -0.73 -9.08
N ARG A 34 8.59 -0.69 -8.26
CA ARG A 34 7.80 0.53 -8.04
C ARG A 34 8.61 1.59 -7.30
N HIS A 35 9.40 1.21 -6.31
CA HIS A 35 10.30 2.13 -5.59
C HIS A 35 11.34 2.73 -6.53
N GLN A 36 11.91 1.92 -7.42
CA GLN A 36 12.81 2.39 -8.46
C GLN A 36 12.12 3.32 -9.47
N TYR A 37 10.89 3.01 -9.89
CA TYR A 37 10.13 3.91 -10.76
C TYR A 37 9.87 5.27 -10.08
N ASP A 38 9.50 5.24 -8.79
CA ASP A 38 9.27 6.45 -8.04
C ASP A 38 10.56 7.26 -7.86
N SER A 39 11.74 6.65 -7.70
CA SER A 39 13.01 7.40 -7.61
C SER A 39 13.38 8.10 -8.92
N LEU A 40 13.03 7.52 -10.07
CA LEU A 40 13.28 8.10 -11.38
C LEU A 40 12.38 9.32 -11.67
N ILE A 41 11.14 9.30 -11.19
CA ILE A 41 10.16 10.37 -11.49
C ILE A 41 10.11 11.40 -10.37
N LEU A 42 10.17 10.97 -9.13
CA LEU A 42 10.07 11.81 -7.95
C LEU A 42 11.47 12.21 -7.51
N LYS A 43 11.92 13.38 -7.97
CA LYS A 43 13.20 13.99 -7.55
C LYS A 43 13.39 14.06 -6.02
N LYS A 44 12.30 13.94 -5.25
CA LYS A 44 12.25 14.07 -3.78
C LYS A 44 11.43 12.96 -3.15
N LEU A 45 11.75 11.71 -3.51
CA LEU A 45 11.09 10.51 -2.98
C LEU A 45 11.01 10.48 -1.44
N HIS A 46 12.07 10.92 -0.77
CA HIS A 46 12.16 10.99 0.70
C HIS A 46 11.15 11.94 1.36
N MET A 47 10.48 12.81 0.60
CA MET A 47 9.45 13.72 1.12
C MET A 47 8.05 13.11 1.13
N MET A 48 7.86 11.96 0.47
CA MET A 48 6.58 11.27 0.49
C MET A 48 6.38 10.59 1.85
N PRO A 49 5.15 10.60 2.40
CA PRO A 49 4.89 9.87 3.62
C PRO A 49 5.14 8.38 3.40
N LYS A 50 5.83 7.73 4.36
CA LYS A 50 6.16 6.29 4.29
C LYS A 50 4.96 5.39 4.01
N TRP A 51 3.77 5.75 4.51
CA TRP A 51 2.56 4.95 4.29
C TRP A 51 2.13 4.96 2.83
N TYR A 52 2.33 6.09 2.15
CA TYR A 52 2.03 6.22 0.73
C TYR A 52 3.06 5.47 -0.08
N PHE A 53 4.34 5.69 0.21
CA PHE A 53 5.45 5.05 -0.48
C PHE A 53 5.38 3.51 -0.43
N GLU A 54 5.27 2.93 0.76
CA GLU A 54 5.15 1.46 0.88
C GLU A 54 3.77 0.95 0.47
N GLY A 55 2.71 1.71 0.74
CA GLY A 55 1.34 1.30 0.43
C GLY A 55 1.06 1.26 -1.08
N ILE A 56 1.62 2.20 -1.85
CA ILE A 56 1.44 2.24 -3.30
C ILE A 56 2.22 1.11 -3.98
N ALA A 57 3.44 0.82 -3.51
CA ALA A 57 4.22 -0.34 -3.92
C ALA A 57 3.48 -1.65 -3.62
N GLU A 58 2.96 -1.81 -2.40
CA GLU A 58 2.15 -2.97 -2.03
C GLU A 58 0.88 -3.09 -2.89
N TYR A 59 0.21 -1.97 -3.18
CA TYR A 59 -0.99 -1.95 -4.02
C TYR A 59 -0.70 -2.45 -5.44
N TYR A 60 0.30 -1.88 -6.12
CA TYR A 60 0.63 -2.27 -7.49
C TYR A 60 1.25 -3.67 -7.56
N SER A 61 1.93 -4.12 -6.50
CA SER A 61 2.47 -5.49 -6.42
C SER A 61 1.38 -6.57 -6.44
N GLN A 62 0.13 -6.23 -6.09
CA GLN A 62 -1.00 -7.14 -6.29
C GLN A 62 -1.32 -7.23 -7.77
N HIS A 63 -1.11 -8.40 -8.35
CA HIS A 63 -1.16 -8.57 -9.79
C HIS A 63 -1.91 -9.83 -10.21
N LYS A 64 -2.34 -9.85 -11.48
CA LYS A 64 -2.90 -11.02 -12.13
C LYS A 64 -2.43 -11.06 -13.57
N TRP A 65 -2.02 -12.24 -14.01
CA TRP A 65 -1.80 -12.52 -15.43
C TRP A 65 -3.08 -13.06 -16.05
N VAL A 66 -3.57 -12.39 -17.09
CA VAL A 66 -4.70 -12.86 -17.91
C VAL A 66 -4.30 -12.69 -19.36
N ASN A 67 -4.32 -13.77 -20.15
CA ASN A 67 -4.01 -13.74 -21.58
C ASN A 67 -2.71 -12.99 -21.91
N LYS A 68 -1.61 -13.31 -21.20
CA LYS A 68 -0.29 -12.65 -21.33
C LYS A 68 -0.26 -11.15 -20.98
N LYS A 69 -1.32 -10.61 -20.39
CA LYS A 69 -1.38 -9.24 -19.88
C LYS A 69 -1.26 -9.25 -18.36
N LEU A 70 -0.27 -8.51 -17.85
CA LEU A 70 -0.14 -8.20 -16.43
C LEU A 70 -1.11 -7.08 -16.07
N THR A 71 -2.01 -7.33 -15.13
CA THR A 71 -2.87 -6.30 -14.52
C THR A 71 -2.46 -6.12 -13.07
N MET A 72 -2.28 -4.88 -12.63
CA MET A 72 -1.80 -4.51 -11.29
C MET A 72 -2.89 -3.76 -10.50
N GLY A 73 -2.80 -3.75 -9.17
CA GLY A 73 -3.75 -3.05 -8.30
C GLY A 73 -5.10 -3.76 -8.16
N GLU A 74 -5.15 -5.05 -8.45
CA GLU A 74 -6.38 -5.85 -8.43
C GLU A 74 -6.54 -6.64 -7.13
N LEU A 75 -7.78 -6.83 -6.71
CA LEU A 75 -8.11 -7.56 -5.49
C LEU A 75 -8.20 -9.05 -5.77
N HIS A 76 -7.06 -9.72 -5.76
CA HIS A 76 -7.03 -11.17 -5.98
C HIS A 76 -7.33 -11.96 -4.70
N HIS A 77 -8.63 -12.11 -4.37
CA HIS A 77 -9.11 -12.72 -3.12
C HIS A 77 -8.47 -14.06 -2.78
N GLU A 78 -8.03 -14.84 -3.76
CA GLU A 78 -7.47 -16.16 -3.52
C GLU A 78 -6.02 -16.17 -3.03
N VAL A 79 -5.26 -15.10 -3.30
CA VAL A 79 -3.78 -15.08 -3.18
C VAL A 79 -3.25 -13.79 -2.53
N ASN A 80 -4.14 -12.84 -2.26
CA ASN A 80 -3.78 -11.56 -1.66
C ASN A 80 -3.45 -11.74 -0.17
N PHE A 81 -2.16 -11.76 0.15
CA PHE A 81 -1.65 -11.88 1.52
C PHE A 81 -2.17 -10.77 2.43
N SER A 82 -2.33 -9.55 1.93
CA SER A 82 -2.85 -8.43 2.72
C SER A 82 -4.29 -8.67 3.16
N LEU A 83 -5.17 -9.21 2.30
CA LEU A 83 -6.51 -9.64 2.71
C LEU A 83 -6.48 -10.75 3.77
N TYR A 84 -5.54 -11.69 3.68
CA TYR A 84 -5.36 -12.71 4.70
C TYR A 84 -4.97 -12.11 6.06
N TYR A 85 -4.01 -11.19 6.08
CA TYR A 85 -3.56 -10.56 7.33
C TYR A 85 -4.57 -9.56 7.90
N ILE A 86 -5.34 -8.85 7.07
CA ILE A 86 -6.39 -7.92 7.53
C ILE A 86 -7.39 -8.61 8.44
N LYS A 87 -7.82 -9.85 8.13
CA LYS A 87 -8.71 -10.59 9.02
C LYS A 87 -8.12 -10.77 10.42
N SER A 88 -6.84 -11.14 10.50
CA SER A 88 -6.15 -11.25 11.79
C SER A 88 -6.00 -9.90 12.49
N LEU A 89 -5.69 -8.84 11.74
CA LEU A 89 -5.48 -7.50 12.30
C LEU A 89 -6.78 -6.89 12.84
N VAL A 90 -7.89 -7.03 12.10
CA VAL A 90 -9.23 -6.62 12.55
C VAL A 90 -9.62 -7.37 13.82
N ARG A 91 -9.47 -8.70 13.85
CA ARG A 91 -9.81 -9.52 15.02
C ARG A 91 -8.98 -9.14 16.26
N LYS A 92 -7.71 -8.80 16.08
CA LYS A 92 -6.79 -8.45 17.17
C LYS A 92 -6.83 -6.97 17.55
N GLY A 93 -7.68 -6.16 16.90
CA GLY A 93 -7.70 -4.71 17.12
C GLY A 93 -6.39 -4.00 16.74
N LYS A 94 -5.60 -4.57 15.81
CA LYS A 94 -4.29 -4.05 15.38
C LYS A 94 -4.34 -3.27 14.07
N MET A 95 -5.54 -2.85 13.65
CA MET A 95 -5.69 -1.96 12.50
C MET A 95 -5.27 -0.55 12.91
N LYS A 96 -4.46 0.10 12.08
CA LYS A 96 -4.09 1.50 12.27
C LYS A 96 -5.29 2.40 12.02
N ASN A 97 -5.40 3.44 12.84
CA ASN A 97 -6.32 4.54 12.58
C ASN A 97 -5.77 5.43 11.47
N ILE A 98 -6.64 6.21 10.83
CA ILE A 98 -6.25 7.04 9.70
C ILE A 98 -5.28 8.14 10.15
N GLU A 99 -5.50 8.65 11.36
CA GLU A 99 -4.65 9.57 12.08
C GLU A 99 -3.21 9.04 12.20
N ASP A 100 -3.03 7.73 12.38
CA ASP A 100 -1.70 7.11 12.48
C ASP A 100 -0.94 7.22 11.15
N PHE A 101 -1.63 7.15 10.01
CA PHE A 101 -1.00 7.36 8.71
C PHE A 101 -0.70 8.85 8.48
N LEU A 102 -1.61 9.74 8.83
CA LEU A 102 -1.51 11.17 8.51
C LEU A 102 -0.64 12.00 9.46
N SER A 103 -0.21 11.42 10.59
CA SER A 103 0.48 12.13 11.69
C SER A 103 2.00 12.27 11.53
N ASN A 104 2.59 11.92 10.38
CA ASN A 104 4.02 12.11 10.08
C ASN A 104 5.04 11.42 11.01
N HIS A 105 4.59 10.70 12.03
CA HIS A 105 5.50 9.93 12.86
C HIS A 105 6.04 8.76 12.03
N LEU A 106 7.37 8.71 11.90
CA LEU A 106 8.13 7.59 11.36
C LEU A 106 7.88 6.39 12.27
N GLN A 107 6.75 5.72 12.10
CA GLN A 107 6.47 4.52 12.86
C GLN A 107 7.37 3.41 12.35
N ASP A 108 7.89 2.61 13.29
CA ASP A 108 8.67 1.42 12.96
C ASP A 108 7.94 0.58 11.92
N ILE A 109 8.67 0.24 10.85
CA ILE A 109 8.19 -0.63 9.78
C ILE A 109 8.13 -2.03 10.37
N GLN A 110 7.02 -2.34 11.03
CA GLN A 110 6.69 -3.69 11.46
C GLN A 110 6.02 -4.43 10.30
N PHE A 111 6.08 -5.76 10.28
CA PHE A 111 5.44 -6.58 9.23
C PHE A 111 3.96 -6.20 8.96
N ASN A 112 3.20 -5.84 10.00
CA ASN A 112 1.80 -5.43 9.86
C ASN A 112 1.61 -4.06 9.16
N TYR A 113 2.67 -3.25 9.06
CA TYR A 113 2.64 -1.92 8.46
C TYR A 113 2.22 -2.01 6.99
N TYR A 114 2.86 -2.87 6.20
CA TYR A 114 2.58 -3.07 4.78
C TYR A 114 1.13 -3.43 4.48
N HIS A 115 0.53 -4.29 5.31
CA HIS A 115 -0.88 -4.67 5.13
C HIS A 115 -1.85 -3.54 5.49
N ASN A 116 -1.50 -2.72 6.48
CA ASN A 116 -2.27 -1.54 6.87
C ASN A 116 -2.19 -0.45 5.77
N THR A 117 -0.99 -0.18 5.25
CA THR A 117 -0.79 0.82 4.20
C THR A 117 -1.42 0.39 2.87
N TRP A 118 -1.31 -0.89 2.51
CA TRP A 118 -2.03 -1.48 1.38
C TRP A 118 -3.53 -1.26 1.50
N ALA A 119 -4.12 -1.58 2.65
CA ALA A 119 -5.57 -1.47 2.87
C ALA A 119 -6.06 -0.04 2.69
N PHE A 120 -5.28 0.93 3.21
CA PHE A 120 -5.60 2.33 3.10
C PHE A 120 -5.49 2.85 1.67
N ILE A 121 -4.41 2.52 0.94
CA ILE A 121 -4.26 2.88 -0.47
C ILE A 121 -5.34 2.25 -1.33
N TYR A 122 -5.64 0.97 -1.12
CA TYR A 122 -6.69 0.29 -1.88
C TYR A 122 -8.06 0.96 -1.63
N PHE A 123 -8.39 1.28 -0.37
CA PHE A 123 -9.60 2.02 -0.04
C PHE A 123 -9.67 3.35 -0.78
N LEU A 124 -8.59 4.13 -0.77
CA LEU A 124 -8.53 5.42 -1.46
C LEU A 124 -8.74 5.30 -2.96
N LYS A 125 -8.07 4.35 -3.63
CA LYS A 125 -8.12 4.21 -5.09
C LYS A 125 -9.38 3.53 -5.62
N LYS A 126 -10.11 2.77 -4.78
CA LYS A 126 -11.29 1.98 -5.18
C LYS A 126 -12.59 2.43 -4.49
N SER A 127 -12.62 3.65 -3.95
CA SER A 127 -13.82 4.27 -3.37
C SER A 127 -14.14 5.60 -4.05
N GLU A 128 -15.17 6.28 -3.56
CA GLU A 128 -15.53 7.65 -3.96
C GLU A 128 -14.39 8.67 -3.79
N TYR A 129 -13.36 8.34 -2.99
CA TYR A 129 -12.22 9.21 -2.71
C TYR A 129 -11.13 9.20 -3.79
N ALA A 130 -11.23 8.33 -4.80
CA ALA A 130 -10.18 8.12 -5.79
C ALA A 130 -9.76 9.39 -6.55
N ASN A 131 -10.73 10.21 -6.95
CA ASN A 131 -10.45 11.46 -7.66
C ASN A 131 -9.77 12.49 -6.76
N GLY A 132 -10.20 12.59 -5.50
CA GLY A 132 -9.57 13.45 -4.50
C GLY A 132 -8.15 13.00 -4.19
N PHE A 133 -7.96 11.69 -4.04
CA PHE A 133 -6.65 11.10 -3.80
C PHE A 133 -5.69 11.34 -4.97
N LYS A 134 -6.13 11.20 -6.22
CA LYS A 134 -5.32 11.53 -7.41
C LYS A 134 -4.86 13.00 -7.41
N LYS A 135 -5.75 13.93 -7.03
CA LYS A 135 -5.39 15.36 -6.90
C LYS A 135 -4.36 15.58 -5.79
N TRP A 136 -4.50 14.87 -4.67
CA TRP A 136 -3.51 14.89 -3.60
C TRP A 136 -2.16 14.33 -4.06
N GLU A 137 -2.13 13.20 -4.80
CA GLU A 137 -0.91 12.62 -5.37
C GLU A 137 -0.19 13.65 -6.27
N VAL A 138 -0.92 14.31 -7.19
CA VAL A 138 -0.36 15.34 -8.07
C VAL A 138 0.18 16.54 -7.28
N GLU A 139 -0.55 17.00 -6.26
CA GLU A 139 -0.10 18.10 -5.40
C GLU A 139 1.18 17.75 -4.65
N MET A 140 1.27 16.52 -4.12
CA MET A 140 2.46 16.01 -3.44
C MET A 140 3.68 16.01 -4.37
N ILE A 141 3.49 15.63 -5.63
CA ILE A 141 4.55 15.56 -6.64
C ILE A 141 5.00 16.97 -7.06
N ASN A 142 4.05 17.89 -7.28
CA ASN A 142 4.32 19.23 -7.79
C ASN A 142 4.93 20.17 -6.74
N ARG A 143 4.74 19.91 -5.45
CA ARG A 143 5.26 20.79 -4.39
C ARG A 143 6.77 20.67 -4.22
N ASN A 144 7.48 21.64 -4.78
CA ASN A 144 8.90 21.90 -4.53
C ASN A 144 9.11 22.65 -3.18
N ILE A 145 9.79 21.98 -2.24
CA ILE A 145 10.44 22.45 -0.99
C ILE A 145 10.44 23.97 -0.72
N SER A 146 9.47 24.52 0.00
CA SER A 146 9.69 25.85 0.64
C SER A 146 8.75 26.18 1.79
N LYS A 147 7.61 25.50 1.95
CA LYS A 147 6.70 25.75 3.08
C LYS A 147 6.51 24.51 3.93
N PRO A 148 6.44 24.66 5.28
CA PRO A 148 6.07 23.56 6.16
C PRO A 148 4.75 22.93 5.69
N PHE A 149 4.78 21.61 5.50
CA PHE A 149 3.73 20.87 4.84
C PHE A 149 3.01 19.96 5.83
N SER A 150 1.72 20.18 6.03
CA SER A 150 0.89 19.25 6.78
C SER A 150 0.25 18.26 5.81
N ILE A 151 0.68 17.00 5.89
CA ILE A 151 0.10 15.88 5.15
C ILE A 151 -1.38 15.79 5.46
N LYS A 152 -1.76 15.88 6.74
CA LYS A 152 -3.15 15.84 7.18
C LYS A 152 -3.99 16.97 6.55
N SER A 153 -3.55 18.23 6.60
CA SER A 153 -4.36 19.34 6.09
C SER A 153 -4.56 19.25 4.57
N THR A 154 -3.51 18.88 3.83
CA THR A 154 -3.57 18.74 2.38
C THR A 154 -4.42 17.54 1.98
N PHE A 155 -4.29 16.43 2.70
CA PHE A 155 -5.13 15.25 2.50
C PHE A 155 -6.60 15.60 2.71
N MET A 156 -6.95 16.29 3.81
CA MET A 156 -8.32 16.76 4.05
C MET A 156 -8.82 17.69 2.94
N LYS A 157 -7.98 18.61 2.46
CA LYS A 157 -8.36 19.54 1.38
C LYS A 157 -8.85 18.82 0.12
N PHE A 158 -8.19 17.72 -0.26
CA PHE A 158 -8.46 17.05 -1.53
C PHE A 158 -9.31 15.79 -1.41
N VAL A 159 -9.18 15.05 -0.31
CA VAL A 159 -9.75 13.70 -0.16
C VAL A 159 -11.06 13.73 0.61
N THR A 160 -11.13 14.44 1.74
CA THR A 160 -12.36 14.48 2.55
C THR A 160 -12.45 15.75 3.40
N LYS A 161 -13.64 16.35 3.44
CA LYS A 161 -13.96 17.46 4.36
C LYS A 161 -14.49 16.97 5.71
N ASP A 162 -15.00 15.74 5.76
CA ASP A 162 -15.51 15.09 6.97
C ASP A 162 -14.63 13.89 7.32
N PHE A 163 -13.78 14.09 8.32
CA PHE A 163 -12.82 13.07 8.74
C PHE A 163 -13.48 11.91 9.48
N ASN A 164 -14.55 12.18 10.24
CA ASN A 164 -15.24 11.16 11.02
C ASN A 164 -16.00 10.20 10.10
N SER A 165 -16.74 10.73 9.12
CA SER A 165 -17.42 9.93 8.10
C SER A 165 -16.41 9.10 7.28
N PHE A 166 -15.30 9.71 6.88
CA PHE A 166 -14.20 9.02 6.19
C PHE A 166 -13.65 7.84 7.00
N ASN A 167 -13.36 8.06 8.29
CA ASN A 167 -12.85 7.02 9.18
C ASN A 167 -13.84 5.87 9.39
N ASN A 168 -15.13 6.19 9.53
CA ASN A 168 -16.18 5.19 9.67
C ASN A 168 -16.32 4.32 8.41
N LYS A 169 -16.28 4.94 7.22
CA LYS A 169 -16.31 4.21 5.94
C LYS A 169 -15.10 3.30 5.77
N TYR A 170 -13.90 3.77 6.13
CA TYR A 170 -12.70 2.93 6.09
C TYR A 170 -12.82 1.73 7.05
N LYS A 171 -13.25 1.95 8.30
CA LYS A 171 -13.47 0.88 9.28
C LYS A 171 -14.52 -0.12 8.82
N ALA A 172 -15.60 0.34 8.20
CA ALA A 172 -16.61 -0.54 7.60
C ALA A 172 -16.01 -1.40 6.49
N LYS A 173 -15.18 -0.81 5.62
CA LYS A 173 -14.52 -1.56 4.55
C LYS A 173 -13.52 -2.61 5.05
N LEU A 174 -12.78 -2.30 6.12
CA LEU A 174 -11.91 -3.27 6.77
C LEU A 174 -12.68 -4.47 7.34
N LYS A 175 -13.86 -4.23 7.93
CA LYS A 175 -14.75 -5.30 8.40
C LYS A 175 -15.25 -6.15 7.22
N GLU A 176 -15.67 -5.52 6.13
CA GLU A 176 -16.05 -6.22 4.90
C GLU A 176 -14.92 -7.12 4.37
N TRP A 177 -13.71 -6.58 4.19
CA TRP A 177 -12.56 -7.37 3.70
C TRP A 177 -12.13 -8.49 4.65
N SER A 178 -12.29 -8.31 5.96
CA SER A 178 -12.05 -9.37 6.94
C SER A 178 -12.95 -10.59 6.70
N SER A 179 -14.16 -10.39 6.15
CA SER A 179 -15.09 -11.47 5.79
C SER A 179 -14.72 -12.18 4.48
N LEU A 180 -14.06 -11.47 3.55
CA LEU A 180 -13.63 -11.99 2.24
C LEU A 180 -12.27 -12.69 2.27
N SER A 181 -11.64 -12.74 3.44
CA SER A 181 -10.29 -13.22 3.64
C SER A 181 -10.16 -14.72 3.33
N PRO A 182 -9.24 -15.13 2.45
CA PRO A 182 -9.10 -16.52 2.02
C PRO A 182 -8.69 -17.43 3.17
N ARG A 183 -9.32 -18.61 3.27
CA ARG A 183 -9.09 -19.56 4.37
C ARG A 183 -7.70 -20.21 4.35
N ASN A 184 -7.05 -20.34 3.17
CA ASN A 184 -5.79 -21.09 3.01
C ASN A 184 -4.88 -20.55 1.88
N ILE A 185 -4.25 -19.39 2.04
CA ILE A 185 -3.27 -18.87 1.05
C ILE A 185 -2.01 -19.74 0.96
N ARG A 186 -1.53 -20.32 2.07
CA ARG A 186 -0.23 -21.04 2.11
C ARG A 186 -0.19 -22.35 1.33
N LYS A 187 -1.34 -22.90 0.90
CA LYS A 187 -1.44 -24.21 0.22
C LYS A 187 -1.72 -24.11 -1.29
N LYS A 188 -2.05 -22.93 -1.82
CA LYS A 188 -2.33 -22.77 -3.25
C LYS A 188 -1.02 -22.59 -4.02
N LYS A 189 -0.55 -23.64 -4.70
CA LYS A 189 0.39 -23.49 -5.83
C LYS A 189 -0.39 -22.88 -6.98
N ILE A 190 -0.23 -21.58 -7.20
CA ILE A 190 -0.81 -20.92 -8.38
C ILE A 190 0.08 -21.34 -9.55
N ARG A 191 -0.39 -22.30 -10.34
CA ARG A 191 0.24 -22.65 -11.62
C ARG A 191 -0.41 -21.78 -12.70
N TYR A 192 0.42 -21.03 -13.41
CA TYR A 192 0.08 -20.35 -14.65
C TYR A 192 0.58 -21.19 -15.82
#